data_AF-A0AAU6XJU7-F1
#
_entry.id   AF-A0AAU6XJU7-F1
#
_cell.length_a   1.000
_cell.length_b   1.000
_cell.length_c   1.000
_cell.angle_alpha   90.00
_cell.angle_beta   90.00
_cell.angle_gamma   90.00
#
_symmetry.space_group_name_H-M   'P 1'
#
loop_
_entity.id
_entity.type
_entity.pdbx_description
1 polymer ?
#
loop_
_entity_poly.entity_id
_entity_poly.type
_entity_poly.pdbx_seq_one_letter_code
_entity_poly.pdbx_strand_id
1 'polypeptide(L)'
;MTGAGTGAGAARIARSDLVLGPPLGDGGQGRVWAVEKRLVNRTWPVAFKEYHPKALGELRVDVLERMVAHLPSRPASEGRWLAGNTAWPAALVTDGRDVRGFLMRQIPDAYFLTLRGGARKPAGFEFLLNPEAYLRNVVGVVPSPRQLFGLLLALAEMLDRLHGLGVVAGDLSPKNLLFSLSGPRPCCFLIDCDAMGLHGAWALEPVQTPAWQLPGGERAETRQGDAYKFALLAVRLFMHEQQGQDPAPLRALDPAVGELAARGLSADPARRPALGDWLDALSRAAESAPKTWPRPAPPSPAHAPTTVMAPVGSPRGAASGAPPGAPPTGVPGPGRPVPAGVHTGHAPTAGGAPPYVPVQRPATTRKGSGRLAGCAVVLALVVALLVWRGLGGSGSDGGGSAVEPGGGTGTGASTPTASARQEGARDQAEGLDKLLTDNTGHRSGVAGAVQSLLRCTGLGDAESVFGEAAEARAGLVERLDALDLDRLPTGLAGDLRTAWRSSEDADRAYARLAEDASGSCSSDTIVSSADWREAAEANERATAAKKDFVAGWNPVAGEYGLTTLAWTDL
;
A
#
# COMPACT_ATOMS: atom_id res chain seq x y z
N MET A 1 11.88 12.43 -54.72
CA MET A 1 12.40 11.07 -54.99
C MET A 1 13.81 11.04 -54.43
N THR A 2 14.27 10.06 -53.66
CA THR A 2 13.69 8.79 -53.19
C THR A 2 13.35 8.84 -51.67
N GLY A 3 12.60 7.93 -51.07
CA GLY A 3 11.92 6.75 -51.65
C GLY A 3 12.12 5.46 -50.86
N ALA A 4 11.89 5.47 -49.54
CA ALA A 4 11.90 4.28 -48.69
C ALA A 4 10.83 4.41 -47.59
N GLY A 5 9.67 3.78 -47.79
CA GLY A 5 8.56 3.85 -46.84
C GLY A 5 7.77 2.55 -46.78
N THR A 6 7.64 2.01 -45.58
CA THR A 6 6.67 0.96 -45.21
C THR A 6 5.88 1.40 -43.99
N GLY A 7 5.43 2.66 -44.01
CA GLY A 7 4.61 3.26 -42.96
C GLY A 7 3.19 2.70 -42.95
N ALA A 8 3.02 1.52 -42.34
CA ALA A 8 1.72 1.09 -41.86
C ALA A 8 1.31 2.03 -40.70
N GLY A 9 0.34 2.91 -40.97
CA GLY A 9 -0.25 3.76 -39.93
C GLY A 9 -0.91 2.95 -38.83
N ALA A 10 -1.20 3.59 -37.70
CA ALA A 10 -1.91 2.97 -36.59
C ALA A 10 -3.20 2.28 -37.08
N ALA A 11 -3.36 0.99 -36.78
CA ALA A 11 -4.55 0.23 -37.18
C ALA A 11 -5.80 0.89 -36.57
N ARG A 12 -6.82 1.14 -37.40
CA ARG A 12 -8.13 1.67 -36.97
C ARG A 12 -9.23 0.68 -37.33
N ILE A 13 -10.22 0.53 -36.45
CA ILE A 13 -11.40 -0.32 -36.63
C ILE A 13 -12.62 0.52 -36.23
N ALA A 14 -13.69 0.48 -37.03
CA ALA A 14 -14.89 1.25 -36.70
C ALA A 14 -15.62 0.63 -35.51
N ARG A 15 -16.21 1.48 -34.65
CA ARG A 15 -16.94 1.08 -33.44
C ARG A 15 -18.17 0.20 -33.74
N SER A 16 -18.73 0.34 -34.95
CA SER A 16 -19.75 -0.52 -35.57
C SER A 16 -19.30 -1.96 -35.79
N ASP A 17 -18.00 -2.17 -36.00
CA ASP A 17 -17.45 -3.45 -36.45
C ASP A 17 -17.09 -4.36 -35.26
N LEU A 18 -17.34 -3.89 -34.03
CA LEU A 18 -17.07 -4.59 -32.78
C LEU A 18 -18.35 -5.22 -32.24
N VAL A 19 -18.41 -6.55 -32.26
CA VAL A 19 -19.38 -7.31 -31.46
C VAL A 19 -18.86 -7.30 -30.03
N LEU A 20 -19.48 -6.51 -29.15
CA LEU A 20 -19.13 -6.49 -27.73
C LEU A 20 -19.80 -7.65 -27.00
N GLY A 21 -19.00 -8.35 -26.21
CA GLY A 21 -19.47 -9.31 -25.21
C GLY A 21 -19.63 -8.65 -23.84
N PRO A 22 -19.55 -9.42 -22.74
CA PRO A 22 -19.69 -8.89 -21.39
C PRO A 22 -18.68 -7.77 -21.03
N PRO A 23 -19.05 -6.85 -20.12
CA PRO A 23 -18.08 -5.93 -19.53
C PRO A 23 -17.07 -6.71 -18.67
N LEU A 24 -15.78 -6.35 -18.81
CA LEU A 24 -14.66 -6.91 -18.07
C LEU A 24 -14.21 -6.02 -16.90
N GLY A 25 -14.55 -4.73 -16.93
CA GLY A 25 -14.29 -3.78 -15.85
C GLY A 25 -14.73 -2.36 -16.20
N ASP A 26 -14.79 -1.48 -15.20
CA ASP A 26 -15.06 -0.05 -15.38
C ASP A 26 -14.11 0.76 -14.48
N GLY A 27 -13.26 1.57 -15.09
CA GLY A 27 -12.21 2.34 -14.43
C GLY A 27 -12.42 3.86 -14.56
N GLY A 28 -11.59 4.65 -13.88
CA GLY A 28 -11.74 6.11 -13.85
C GLY A 28 -11.66 6.79 -15.24
N GLN A 29 -10.91 6.20 -16.18
CA GLN A 29 -10.72 6.72 -17.54
C GLN A 29 -11.67 6.09 -18.58
N GLY A 30 -12.27 4.92 -18.31
CA GLY A 30 -13.04 4.20 -19.32
C GLY A 30 -13.52 2.81 -18.90
N ARG A 31 -14.44 2.26 -19.69
CA ARG A 31 -15.01 0.92 -19.51
C ARG A 31 -14.31 -0.09 -20.42
N VAL A 32 -14.04 -1.28 -19.90
CA VAL A 32 -13.40 -2.37 -20.65
C VAL A 32 -14.44 -3.43 -20.99
N TRP A 33 -14.56 -3.77 -22.28
CA TRP A 33 -15.47 -4.78 -22.80
C TRP A 33 -14.70 -5.97 -23.39
N ALA A 34 -15.27 -7.17 -23.32
CA ALA A 34 -14.86 -8.27 -24.19
C ALA A 34 -15.29 -7.95 -25.64
N VAL A 35 -14.48 -8.35 -26.63
CA VAL A 35 -14.86 -8.28 -28.05
C VAL A 35 -14.90 -9.70 -28.61
N GLU A 36 -16.06 -10.10 -29.13
CA GLU A 36 -16.27 -11.40 -29.73
C GLU A 36 -15.72 -11.46 -31.17
N LYS A 37 -15.51 -12.69 -31.66
CA LYS A 37 -15.26 -13.01 -33.09
C LYS A 37 -14.01 -12.29 -33.68
N ARG A 38 -13.14 -11.75 -32.83
CA ARG A 38 -11.88 -11.08 -33.19
C ARG A 38 -10.75 -11.54 -32.27
N LEU A 39 -9.51 -11.55 -32.77
CA LEU A 39 -8.32 -11.98 -32.05
C LEU A 39 -7.14 -11.01 -32.30
N VAL A 40 -6.47 -10.55 -31.25
CA VAL A 40 -5.18 -9.84 -31.36
C VAL A 40 -4.15 -10.80 -31.93
N ASN A 41 -3.37 -10.36 -32.93
CA ASN A 41 -2.37 -11.16 -33.65
C ASN A 41 -2.89 -12.49 -34.23
N ARG A 42 -4.21 -12.66 -34.40
CA ARG A 42 -4.89 -13.94 -34.72
C ARG A 42 -4.70 -15.05 -33.66
N THR A 43 -4.32 -14.71 -32.43
CA THR A 43 -3.99 -15.70 -31.37
C THR A 43 -4.72 -15.47 -30.05
N TRP A 44 -5.00 -14.22 -29.67
CA TRP A 44 -5.47 -13.91 -28.31
C TRP A 44 -6.83 -13.20 -28.30
N PRO A 45 -7.72 -13.50 -27.33
CA PRO A 45 -8.97 -12.77 -27.15
C PRO A 45 -8.76 -11.25 -27.00
N VAL A 46 -9.70 -10.48 -27.53
CA VAL A 46 -9.64 -9.02 -27.62
C VAL A 46 -10.44 -8.37 -26.49
N ALA A 47 -9.85 -7.38 -25.83
CA ALA A 47 -10.55 -6.41 -25.00
C ALA A 47 -10.63 -5.06 -25.74
N PHE A 48 -11.65 -4.27 -25.44
CA PHE A 48 -11.81 -2.89 -25.90
C PHE A 48 -11.92 -1.97 -24.68
N LYS A 49 -10.96 -1.05 -24.48
CA LYS A 49 -11.08 0.05 -23.52
C LYS A 49 -11.75 1.22 -24.23
N GLU A 50 -12.98 1.52 -23.84
CA GLU A 50 -13.81 2.63 -24.32
C GLU A 50 -13.69 3.79 -23.34
N TYR A 51 -13.14 4.93 -23.77
CA TYR A 51 -12.87 6.05 -22.87
C TYR A 51 -14.16 6.77 -22.44
N HIS A 52 -14.20 7.16 -21.16
CA HIS A 52 -15.25 8.03 -20.64
C HIS A 52 -15.10 9.46 -21.21
N PRO A 53 -16.20 10.25 -21.29
CA PRO A 53 -16.18 11.56 -21.95
C PRO A 53 -15.10 12.54 -21.45
N LYS A 54 -14.78 12.52 -20.15
CA LYS A 54 -13.68 13.33 -19.58
C LYS A 54 -12.33 12.93 -20.18
N ALA A 55 -11.98 11.65 -20.14
CA ALA A 55 -10.72 11.15 -20.68
C ALA A 55 -10.61 11.41 -22.19
N LEU A 56 -11.71 11.37 -22.95
CA LEU A 56 -11.72 11.75 -24.36
C LEU A 56 -11.39 13.23 -24.61
N GLY A 57 -11.77 14.13 -23.71
CA GLY A 57 -11.41 15.55 -23.78
C GLY A 57 -9.93 15.83 -23.44
N GLU A 58 -9.30 14.91 -22.70
CA GLU A 58 -7.89 14.97 -22.28
C GLU A 58 -6.96 14.13 -23.19
N LEU A 59 -7.54 13.27 -24.06
CA LEU A 59 -6.81 12.26 -24.82
C LEU A 59 -5.93 12.84 -25.92
N ARG A 60 -4.62 12.66 -25.77
CA ARG A 60 -3.66 12.85 -26.85
C ARG A 60 -3.66 11.68 -27.84
N VAL A 61 -4.60 11.73 -28.77
CA VAL A 61 -4.74 10.78 -29.89
C VAL A 61 -3.42 10.59 -30.65
N ASP A 62 -2.60 11.65 -30.80
CA ASP A 62 -1.29 11.58 -31.46
C ASP A 62 -0.32 10.58 -30.80
N VAL A 63 -0.37 10.44 -29.47
CA VAL A 63 0.46 9.49 -28.73
C VAL A 63 -0.12 8.08 -28.84
N LEU A 64 -1.44 7.93 -28.68
CA LEU A 64 -2.09 6.62 -28.75
C LEU A 64 -1.94 5.99 -30.15
N GLU A 65 -1.94 6.81 -31.21
CA GLU A 65 -1.54 6.40 -32.57
C GLU A 65 -0.10 5.86 -32.62
N ARG A 66 0.87 6.55 -32.00
CA ARG A 66 2.25 6.06 -31.92
C ARG A 66 2.40 4.80 -31.07
N MET A 67 1.60 4.63 -30.02
CA MET A 67 1.59 3.41 -29.20
C MET A 67 1.06 2.21 -30.00
N VAL A 68 -0.05 2.36 -30.72
CA VAL A 68 -0.58 1.33 -31.63
C VAL A 68 0.42 1.02 -32.75
N ALA A 69 1.06 2.04 -33.34
CA ALA A 69 2.08 1.87 -34.37
C ALA A 69 3.42 1.31 -33.83
N HIS A 70 3.67 1.34 -32.52
CA HIS A 70 4.91 0.84 -31.92
C HIS A 70 5.07 -0.65 -32.18
N LEU A 71 4.04 -1.47 -31.91
CA LEU A 71 4.05 -2.92 -32.10
C LEU A 71 4.50 -3.38 -33.51
N PRO A 72 3.89 -2.93 -34.63
CA PRO A 72 4.33 -3.31 -35.98
C PRO A 72 5.65 -2.65 -36.41
N SER A 73 6.11 -1.61 -35.72
CA SER A 73 7.42 -0.98 -35.99
C SER A 73 8.62 -1.68 -35.31
N ARG A 74 8.37 -2.67 -34.46
CA ARG A 74 9.43 -3.47 -33.80
C ARG A 74 9.69 -4.79 -34.55
N PRO A 75 10.86 -5.42 -34.38
CA PRO A 75 11.05 -6.83 -34.72
C PRO A 75 9.91 -7.70 -34.19
N ALA A 76 9.45 -8.67 -34.98
CA ALA A 76 8.27 -9.46 -34.65
C ALA A 76 8.40 -10.29 -33.35
N SER A 77 9.62 -10.53 -32.88
CA SER A 77 9.92 -11.10 -31.55
C SER A 77 9.58 -10.13 -30.40
N GLU A 78 9.93 -8.86 -30.52
CA GLU A 78 9.61 -7.81 -29.53
C GLU A 78 8.11 -7.49 -29.53
N GLY A 79 7.48 -7.33 -30.69
CA GLY A 79 6.04 -7.10 -30.77
C GLY A 79 5.22 -8.25 -30.17
N ARG A 80 5.66 -9.50 -30.37
CA ARG A 80 5.06 -10.68 -29.71
C ARG A 80 5.36 -10.73 -28.21
N TRP A 81 6.52 -10.24 -27.75
CA TRP A 81 6.83 -10.18 -26.31
C TRP A 81 6.01 -9.11 -25.60
N LEU A 82 5.88 -7.91 -26.18
CA LEU A 82 5.15 -6.80 -25.57
C LEU A 82 3.67 -7.15 -25.37
N ALA A 83 2.96 -7.52 -26.44
CA ALA A 83 1.59 -8.04 -26.35
C ALA A 83 1.50 -9.46 -25.72
N GLY A 84 2.65 -10.09 -25.45
CA GLY A 84 2.78 -11.33 -24.69
C GLY A 84 2.59 -11.11 -23.19
N ASN A 85 3.09 -9.99 -22.66
CA ASN A 85 3.24 -9.71 -21.22
C ASN A 85 2.54 -8.40 -20.78
N THR A 86 1.86 -7.69 -21.69
CA THR A 86 1.17 -6.43 -21.38
C THR A 86 -0.15 -6.30 -22.16
N ALA A 87 -1.08 -5.51 -21.63
CA ALA A 87 -2.31 -5.11 -22.32
C ALA A 87 -2.09 -3.93 -23.31
N TRP A 88 -1.01 -3.98 -24.09
CA TRP A 88 -0.60 -2.87 -24.97
C TRP A 88 -1.67 -2.52 -26.04
N PRO A 89 -1.87 -1.22 -26.38
CA PRO A 89 -2.74 -0.81 -27.47
C PRO A 89 -2.37 -1.44 -28.82
N ALA A 90 -3.29 -2.21 -29.41
CA ALA A 90 -3.07 -2.98 -30.63
C ALA A 90 -3.83 -2.44 -31.87
N ALA A 91 -4.93 -1.71 -31.66
CA ALA A 91 -5.64 -0.96 -32.69
C ALA A 91 -6.47 0.16 -32.05
N LEU A 92 -6.67 1.27 -32.74
CA LEU A 92 -7.64 2.29 -32.35
C LEU A 92 -9.06 1.88 -32.72
N VAL A 93 -10.03 2.32 -31.93
CA VAL A 93 -11.46 2.20 -32.21
C VAL A 93 -12.01 3.58 -32.48
N THR A 94 -12.64 3.76 -33.64
CA THR A 94 -13.14 5.07 -34.11
C THR A 94 -14.64 5.04 -34.37
N ASP A 95 -15.31 6.15 -34.06
CA ASP A 95 -16.65 6.44 -34.56
C ASP A 95 -16.56 7.59 -35.57
N GLY A 96 -16.89 7.32 -36.84
CA GLY A 96 -16.51 8.18 -37.96
C GLY A 96 -14.99 8.45 -38.00
N ARG A 97 -14.59 9.68 -37.64
CA ARG A 97 -13.17 10.09 -37.51
C ARG A 97 -12.67 10.13 -36.07
N ASP A 98 -13.57 10.10 -35.09
CA ASP A 98 -13.25 10.39 -33.70
C ASP A 98 -12.81 9.12 -32.97
N VAL A 99 -11.68 9.17 -32.26
CA VAL A 99 -11.20 8.03 -31.47
C VAL A 99 -12.06 7.87 -30.23
N ARG A 100 -12.62 6.68 -30.03
CA ARG A 100 -13.44 6.30 -28.86
C ARG A 100 -12.68 5.49 -27.82
N GLY A 101 -11.53 4.95 -28.19
CA GLY A 101 -10.77 4.00 -27.38
C GLY A 101 -9.83 3.14 -28.21
N PHE A 102 -9.41 2.00 -27.67
CA PHE A 102 -8.49 1.08 -28.33
C PHE A 102 -8.76 -0.39 -27.99
N LEU A 103 -8.39 -1.26 -28.91
CA LEU A 103 -8.32 -2.70 -28.71
C LEU A 103 -6.98 -3.09 -28.10
N MET A 104 -7.03 -4.03 -27.16
CA MET A 104 -5.88 -4.66 -26.52
C MET A 104 -6.13 -6.16 -26.34
N ARG A 105 -5.13 -6.88 -25.86
CA ARG A 105 -5.28 -8.30 -25.49
C ARG A 105 -6.03 -8.42 -24.15
N GLN A 106 -6.95 -9.38 -24.02
CA GLN A 106 -7.53 -9.73 -22.71
C GLN A 106 -6.46 -10.33 -21.78
N ILE A 107 -6.57 -10.03 -20.49
CA ILE A 107 -5.75 -10.64 -19.42
C ILE A 107 -5.75 -12.18 -19.61
N PRO A 108 -4.59 -12.85 -19.70
CA PRO A 108 -4.54 -14.30 -19.88
C PRO A 108 -5.02 -15.04 -18.63
N ASP A 109 -5.67 -16.20 -18.79
CA ASP A 109 -6.28 -16.93 -17.66
C ASP A 109 -5.32 -17.29 -16.51
N ALA A 110 -4.02 -17.42 -16.81
CA ALA A 110 -2.96 -17.66 -15.82
C ALA A 110 -2.74 -16.47 -14.85
N TYR A 111 -3.25 -15.28 -15.16
CA TYR A 111 -3.23 -14.07 -14.34
C TYR A 111 -4.60 -13.78 -13.70
N PHE A 112 -5.43 -14.81 -13.55
CA PHE A 112 -6.61 -14.79 -12.69
C PHE A 112 -6.43 -15.77 -11.54
N LEU A 113 -6.99 -15.41 -10.40
CA LEU A 113 -7.14 -16.27 -9.24
C LEU A 113 -8.62 -16.49 -8.91
N THR A 114 -8.90 -17.57 -8.20
CA THR A 114 -10.22 -17.84 -7.61
C THR A 114 -10.06 -17.72 -6.10
N LEU A 115 -10.66 -16.67 -5.52
CA LEU A 115 -10.67 -16.47 -4.07
C LEU A 115 -11.39 -17.65 -3.38
N ARG A 116 -11.15 -17.88 -2.09
CA ARG A 116 -11.81 -18.97 -1.35
C ARG A 116 -13.34 -18.87 -1.31
N GLY A 117 -13.90 -17.67 -1.46
CA GLY A 117 -15.34 -17.44 -1.68
C GLY A 117 -15.83 -17.73 -3.11
N GLY A 118 -15.09 -18.46 -3.93
CA GLY A 118 -15.44 -18.82 -5.32
C GLY A 118 -15.32 -17.70 -6.35
N ALA A 119 -15.16 -16.44 -5.93
CA ALA A 119 -15.07 -15.29 -6.82
C ALA A 119 -13.76 -15.29 -7.62
N ARG A 120 -13.87 -15.32 -8.96
CA ARG A 120 -12.73 -15.13 -9.87
C ARG A 120 -12.36 -13.65 -9.97
N LYS A 121 -11.08 -13.31 -9.82
CA LYS A 121 -10.54 -11.94 -9.95
C LYS A 121 -9.21 -11.96 -10.71
N PRO A 122 -8.81 -10.88 -11.40
CA PRO A 122 -7.42 -10.71 -11.82
C PRO A 122 -6.48 -10.84 -10.62
N ALA A 123 -5.34 -11.49 -10.81
CA ALA A 123 -4.36 -11.73 -9.76
C ALA A 123 -3.46 -10.50 -9.56
N GLY A 124 -4.04 -9.38 -9.12
CA GLY A 124 -3.31 -8.13 -8.87
C GLY A 124 -2.34 -8.24 -7.68
N PHE A 125 -1.24 -7.49 -7.71
CA PHE A 125 -0.27 -7.50 -6.61
C PHE A 125 -0.86 -6.95 -5.30
N GLU A 126 -1.99 -6.24 -5.32
CA GLU A 126 -2.66 -5.74 -4.12
C GLU A 126 -3.14 -6.87 -3.19
N PHE A 127 -3.32 -8.10 -3.70
CA PHE A 127 -3.56 -9.27 -2.87
C PHE A 127 -2.33 -9.72 -2.09
N LEU A 128 -1.12 -9.49 -2.63
CA LEU A 128 0.16 -9.92 -2.03
C LEU A 128 0.67 -8.97 -0.93
N LEU A 129 0.20 -7.72 -0.92
CA LEU A 129 0.55 -6.71 0.07
C LEU A 129 -0.29 -6.82 1.36
N ASN A 130 -0.56 -8.04 1.82
CA ASN A 130 -1.36 -8.33 3.01
C ASN A 130 -0.74 -9.49 3.80
N PRO A 131 -1.05 -9.62 5.12
CA PRO A 131 -0.53 -10.69 5.98
C PRO A 131 -0.81 -12.10 5.45
N GLU A 132 0.05 -13.05 5.82
CA GLU A 132 -0.10 -14.48 5.50
C GLU A 132 -1.49 -15.04 5.81
N ALA A 133 -2.15 -14.56 6.86
CA ALA A 133 -3.51 -14.98 7.24
C ALA A 133 -4.55 -14.63 6.16
N TYR A 134 -4.52 -13.40 5.63
CA TYR A 134 -5.39 -12.97 4.53
C TYR A 134 -5.10 -13.76 3.24
N LEU A 135 -3.82 -13.92 2.91
CA LEU A 135 -3.37 -14.72 1.76
C LEU A 135 -3.86 -16.18 1.83
N ARG A 136 -3.81 -16.78 3.02
CA ARG A 136 -4.24 -18.15 3.30
C ARG A 136 -5.76 -18.31 3.30
N ASN A 137 -6.49 -17.36 3.89
CA ASN A 137 -7.92 -17.51 4.20
C ASN A 137 -8.85 -16.87 3.16
N VAL A 138 -8.42 -15.79 2.48
CA VAL A 138 -9.21 -15.09 1.45
C VAL A 138 -8.70 -15.45 0.05
N VAL A 139 -7.39 -15.29 -0.19
CA VAL A 139 -6.80 -15.47 -1.53
C VAL A 139 -6.59 -16.95 -1.87
N GLY A 140 -6.34 -17.78 -0.86
CA GLY A 140 -6.13 -19.23 -1.01
C GLY A 140 -4.70 -19.62 -1.43
N VAL A 141 -3.79 -18.65 -1.61
CA VAL A 141 -2.38 -18.89 -1.92
C VAL A 141 -1.49 -17.99 -1.07
N VAL A 142 -0.45 -18.56 -0.45
CA VAL A 142 0.62 -17.83 0.23
C VAL A 142 1.89 -18.05 -0.59
N PRO A 143 2.41 -17.04 -1.33
CA PRO A 143 3.65 -17.20 -2.06
C PRO A 143 4.82 -17.39 -1.09
N SER A 144 5.75 -18.29 -1.41
CA SER A 144 7.01 -18.43 -0.67
C SER A 144 7.96 -17.24 -0.94
N PRO A 145 8.96 -16.97 -0.07
CA PRO A 145 9.99 -15.98 -0.32
C PRO A 145 10.66 -16.15 -1.69
N ARG A 146 10.94 -17.41 -2.08
CA ARG A 146 11.45 -17.78 -3.40
C ARG A 146 10.54 -17.32 -4.56
N GLN A 147 9.22 -17.44 -4.41
CA GLN A 147 8.26 -16.98 -5.42
C GLN A 147 8.18 -15.45 -5.46
N LEU A 148 8.31 -14.75 -4.33
CA LEU A 148 8.35 -13.29 -4.31
C LEU A 148 9.62 -12.73 -4.97
N PHE A 149 10.79 -13.30 -4.70
CA PHE A 149 12.01 -12.95 -5.43
C PHE A 149 11.90 -13.25 -6.93
N GLY A 150 11.27 -14.37 -7.31
CA GLY A 150 11.00 -14.68 -8.72
C GLY A 150 10.02 -13.71 -9.39
N LEU A 151 8.99 -13.21 -8.68
CA LEU A 151 8.10 -12.16 -9.17
C LEU A 151 8.84 -10.83 -9.34
N LEU A 152 9.68 -10.46 -8.37
CA LEU A 152 10.52 -9.25 -8.47
C LEU A 152 11.51 -9.35 -9.64
N LEU A 153 12.13 -10.51 -9.86
CA LEU A 153 13.00 -10.74 -11.02
C LEU A 153 12.24 -10.55 -12.33
N ALA A 154 11.10 -11.25 -12.50
CA ALA A 154 10.28 -11.16 -13.70
C ALA A 154 9.76 -9.72 -13.96
N LEU A 155 9.46 -8.97 -12.89
CA LEU A 155 9.10 -7.56 -12.98
C LEU A 155 10.29 -6.67 -13.37
N ALA A 156 11.47 -6.88 -12.79
CA ALA A 156 12.68 -6.12 -13.12
C ALA A 156 13.09 -6.35 -14.57
N GLU A 157 13.12 -7.60 -15.04
CA GLU A 157 13.36 -7.97 -16.44
C GLU A 157 12.36 -7.28 -17.40
N MET A 158 11.08 -7.23 -17.01
CA MET A 158 10.02 -6.61 -17.80
C MET A 158 10.15 -5.08 -17.86
N LEU A 159 10.40 -4.43 -16.72
CA LEU A 159 10.54 -2.96 -16.64
C LEU A 159 11.83 -2.48 -17.31
N ASP A 160 12.96 -3.15 -17.11
CA ASP A 160 14.23 -2.82 -17.78
C ASP A 160 14.09 -2.94 -19.31
N ARG A 161 13.41 -3.99 -19.79
CA ARG A 161 13.13 -4.15 -21.21
C ARG A 161 12.15 -3.11 -21.76
N LEU A 162 11.12 -2.73 -21.01
CA LEU A 162 10.23 -1.62 -21.37
C LEU A 162 11.00 -0.30 -21.45
N HIS A 163 11.87 -0.03 -20.47
CA HIS A 163 12.77 1.13 -20.48
C HIS A 163 13.67 1.12 -21.71
N GLY A 164 14.25 -0.03 -22.07
CA GLY A 164 15.03 -0.23 -23.29
C GLY A 164 14.25 0.02 -24.60
N LEU A 165 12.96 -0.34 -24.65
CA LEU A 165 12.05 0.01 -25.75
C LEU A 165 11.66 1.50 -25.77
N GLY A 166 12.04 2.26 -24.74
CA GLY A 166 11.69 3.67 -24.58
C GLY A 166 10.31 3.91 -23.96
N VAL A 167 9.75 2.88 -23.29
CA VAL A 167 8.51 2.96 -22.52
C VAL A 167 8.84 3.25 -21.04
N VAL A 168 8.00 4.05 -20.36
CA VAL A 168 8.03 4.30 -18.92
C VAL A 168 6.64 3.98 -18.36
N ALA A 169 6.55 3.23 -17.26
CA ALA A 169 5.26 2.78 -16.73
C ALA A 169 4.47 3.94 -16.08
N GLY A 170 5.13 4.79 -15.30
CA GLY A 170 4.58 6.04 -14.75
C GLY A 170 3.63 5.84 -13.56
N ASP A 171 2.65 4.93 -13.70
CA ASP A 171 1.89 4.39 -12.58
C ASP A 171 2.05 2.87 -12.42
N LEU A 172 3.30 2.46 -12.17
CA LEU A 172 3.61 1.17 -11.57
C LEU A 172 3.00 1.08 -10.17
N SER A 173 1.81 0.47 -10.09
CA SER A 173 1.03 0.29 -8.88
C SER A 173 0.55 -1.16 -8.79
N PRO A 174 0.21 -1.66 -7.58
CA PRO A 174 -0.14 -3.07 -7.39
C PRO A 174 -1.39 -3.50 -8.18
N LYS A 175 -2.30 -2.56 -8.46
CA LYS A 175 -3.52 -2.80 -9.26
C LYS A 175 -3.26 -2.88 -10.77
N ASN A 176 -2.21 -2.20 -11.24
CA ASN A 176 -1.83 -2.17 -12.66
C ASN A 176 -0.90 -3.34 -13.04
N LEU A 177 -0.52 -4.17 -12.06
CA LEU A 177 0.41 -5.27 -12.20
C LEU A 177 -0.23 -6.58 -11.70
N LEU A 178 -0.27 -7.58 -12.56
CA LEU A 178 -0.81 -8.91 -12.25
C LEU A 178 0.33 -9.94 -12.11
N PHE A 179 0.19 -10.90 -11.18
CA PHE A 179 1.10 -12.02 -10.99
C PHE A 179 0.54 -13.33 -11.55
N SER A 180 1.44 -14.26 -11.87
CA SER A 180 1.11 -15.68 -12.02
C SER A 180 2.14 -16.54 -11.31
N LEU A 181 1.66 -17.54 -10.56
CA LEU A 181 2.48 -18.55 -9.87
C LEU A 181 2.26 -19.96 -10.44
N SER A 182 1.48 -20.07 -11.52
CA SER A 182 1.01 -21.35 -12.09
C SER A 182 2.03 -22.03 -13.02
N GLY A 183 3.12 -21.32 -13.38
CA GLY A 183 4.18 -21.80 -14.25
C GLY A 183 5.43 -22.30 -13.50
N PRO A 184 6.44 -22.84 -14.22
CA PRO A 184 7.71 -23.27 -13.63
C PRO A 184 8.57 -22.11 -13.10
N ARG A 185 8.23 -20.87 -13.46
CA ARG A 185 8.73 -19.63 -12.89
C ARG A 185 7.54 -18.70 -12.63
N PRO A 186 7.60 -17.82 -11.61
CA PRO A 186 6.65 -16.72 -11.48
C PRO A 186 6.71 -15.79 -12.70
N CYS A 187 5.57 -15.24 -13.09
CA CYS A 187 5.46 -14.30 -14.22
C CYS A 187 4.64 -13.06 -13.83
N CYS A 188 4.82 -11.98 -14.58
CA CYS A 188 4.13 -10.71 -14.40
C CYS A 188 3.40 -10.30 -15.70
N PHE A 189 2.27 -9.60 -15.57
CA PHE A 189 1.54 -9.01 -16.69
C PHE A 189 1.05 -7.60 -16.33
N LEU A 190 1.36 -6.61 -17.16
CA LEU A 190 0.93 -5.22 -16.94
C LEU A 190 -0.40 -4.92 -17.65
N ILE A 191 -1.26 -4.15 -16.99
CA ILE A 191 -2.49 -3.58 -17.56
C ILE A 191 -2.41 -2.04 -17.61
N ASP A 192 -3.51 -1.40 -18.02
CA ASP A 192 -3.65 0.06 -18.16
C ASP A 192 -2.53 0.74 -19.00
N CYS A 193 -2.05 0.01 -20.02
CA CYS A 193 -0.84 0.36 -20.76
C CYS A 193 -0.95 1.60 -21.64
N ASP A 194 -2.13 2.20 -21.77
CA ASP A 194 -2.35 3.51 -22.40
C ASP A 194 -2.03 4.69 -21.47
N ALA A 195 -1.95 4.46 -20.16
CA ALA A 195 -1.42 5.43 -19.19
C ALA A 195 0.12 5.45 -19.15
N MET A 196 0.80 4.63 -19.97
CA MET A 196 2.27 4.56 -20.05
C MET A 196 2.86 5.55 -21.07
N GLY A 197 4.09 5.98 -20.80
CA GLY A 197 4.79 6.98 -21.62
C GLY A 197 5.62 6.29 -22.69
N LEU A 198 5.49 6.73 -23.94
CA LEU A 198 6.28 6.25 -25.06
C LEU A 198 7.20 7.36 -25.56
N HIS A 199 8.51 7.15 -25.45
CA HIS A 199 9.57 8.10 -25.83
C HIS A 199 9.37 9.52 -25.24
N GLY A 200 8.89 9.59 -23.98
CA GLY A 200 8.63 10.83 -23.27
C GLY A 200 7.28 11.52 -23.58
N ALA A 201 6.40 10.88 -24.36
CA ALA A 201 5.05 11.36 -24.63
C ALA A 201 3.99 10.42 -24.05
N TRP A 202 2.90 10.98 -23.51
CA TRP A 202 1.85 10.26 -22.79
C TRP A 202 0.49 10.52 -23.43
N ALA A 203 -0.36 9.50 -23.56
CA ALA A 203 -1.68 9.63 -24.16
C ALA A 203 -2.70 10.32 -23.22
N LEU A 204 -2.53 10.12 -21.90
CA LEU A 204 -3.20 10.80 -20.81
C LEU A 204 -2.14 11.14 -19.74
N GLU A 205 -2.36 12.15 -18.91
CA GLU A 205 -1.42 12.48 -17.83
C GLU A 205 -1.39 11.39 -16.73
N PRO A 206 -0.21 10.96 -16.23
CA PRO A 206 -0.12 9.90 -15.22
C PRO A 206 -0.68 10.29 -13.84
N VAL A 207 -1.94 9.95 -13.60
CA VAL A 207 -2.53 9.97 -12.25
C VAL A 207 -1.79 8.97 -11.36
N GLN A 208 -1.20 9.43 -10.26
CA GLN A 208 -0.46 8.57 -9.32
C GLN A 208 -1.42 7.82 -8.40
N THR A 209 -1.27 6.49 -8.33
CA THR A 209 -2.01 5.68 -7.35
C THR A 209 -1.74 6.18 -5.92
N PRO A 210 -2.78 6.37 -5.08
CA PRO A 210 -2.61 6.79 -3.69
C PRO A 210 -1.69 5.88 -2.87
N ALA A 211 -0.81 6.50 -2.08
CA ALA A 211 0.28 5.88 -1.33
C ALA A 211 1.38 5.20 -2.18
N TRP A 212 1.44 5.52 -3.48
CA TRP A 212 2.52 5.17 -4.42
C TRP A 212 3.18 6.40 -5.02
N GLN A 213 2.95 7.59 -4.46
CA GLN A 213 3.59 8.84 -4.89
C GLN A 213 5.12 8.79 -4.75
N LEU A 214 5.79 9.48 -5.68
CA LEU A 214 7.23 9.74 -5.61
C LEU A 214 7.55 10.81 -4.55
N PRO A 215 8.73 10.73 -3.90
CA PRO A 215 9.12 11.67 -2.85
C PRO A 215 9.30 13.09 -3.42
N GLY A 216 9.01 14.11 -2.62
CA GLY A 216 9.21 15.52 -2.97
C GLY A 216 8.35 16.05 -4.13
N GLY A 217 7.38 15.28 -4.64
CA GLY A 217 6.57 15.68 -5.80
C GLY A 217 7.31 15.53 -7.13
N GLU A 218 8.28 14.62 -7.22
CA GLU A 218 8.92 14.24 -8.48
C GLU A 218 7.89 13.85 -9.56
N ARG A 219 8.17 14.22 -10.82
CA ARG A 219 7.33 13.83 -11.96
C ARG A 219 7.30 12.30 -12.10
N ALA A 220 6.09 11.75 -12.18
CA ALA A 220 5.83 10.33 -12.44
C ALA A 220 6.55 9.76 -13.67
N GLU A 221 6.85 10.63 -14.64
CA GLU A 221 7.18 10.29 -16.02
C GLU A 221 8.64 9.84 -16.24
N THR A 222 9.31 9.36 -15.18
CA THR A 222 10.76 9.05 -15.18
C THR A 222 11.03 7.57 -14.93
N ARG A 223 12.14 7.06 -15.51
CA ARG A 223 12.64 5.70 -15.19
C ARG A 223 13.00 5.56 -13.71
N GLN A 224 13.43 6.65 -13.09
CA GLN A 224 13.75 6.76 -11.67
C GLN A 224 12.50 6.68 -10.78
N GLY A 225 11.34 7.13 -11.27
CA GLY A 225 10.04 6.97 -10.64
C GLY A 225 9.58 5.51 -10.66
N ASP A 226 9.70 4.85 -11.82
CA ASP A 226 9.47 3.40 -11.94
C ASP A 226 10.41 2.61 -11.01
N ALA A 227 11.69 2.97 -10.92
CA ALA A 227 12.67 2.34 -10.04
C ALA A 227 12.34 2.52 -8.54
N TYR A 228 11.86 3.71 -8.13
CA TYR A 228 11.36 3.95 -6.78
C TYR A 228 10.12 3.10 -6.48
N LYS A 229 9.15 3.05 -7.39
CA LYS A 229 7.93 2.24 -7.27
C LYS A 229 8.25 0.74 -7.22
N PHE A 230 9.24 0.28 -7.98
CA PHE A 230 9.74 -1.08 -7.90
C PHE A 230 10.34 -1.39 -6.52
N ALA A 231 11.19 -0.51 -5.98
CA ALA A 231 11.76 -0.67 -4.64
C ALA A 231 10.68 -0.67 -3.53
N LEU A 232 9.67 0.19 -3.67
CA LEU A 232 8.52 0.28 -2.78
C LEU A 232 7.69 -1.02 -2.79
N LEU A 233 7.48 -1.62 -3.97
CA LEU A 233 6.85 -2.93 -4.11
C LEU A 233 7.69 -4.04 -3.49
N ALA A 234 9.00 -4.06 -3.74
CA ALA A 234 9.92 -5.05 -3.19
C ALA A 234 9.91 -5.06 -1.65
N VAL A 235 9.88 -3.87 -1.03
CA VAL A 235 9.74 -3.74 0.43
C VAL A 235 8.38 -4.21 0.91
N ARG A 236 7.28 -3.67 0.36
CA ARG A 236 5.92 -3.94 0.83
C ARG A 236 5.51 -5.42 0.70
N LEU A 237 6.01 -6.11 -0.33
CA LEU A 237 5.83 -7.55 -0.52
C LEU A 237 6.42 -8.40 0.62
N PHE A 238 7.52 -7.94 1.23
CA PHE A 238 8.22 -8.64 2.32
C PHE A 238 7.83 -8.12 3.71
N MET A 239 7.27 -6.91 3.79
CA MET A 239 6.53 -6.43 4.98
C MET A 239 5.15 -7.09 5.12
N HIS A 240 4.58 -7.63 4.03
CA HIS A 240 3.19 -8.06 3.95
C HIS A 240 2.16 -6.95 4.27
N GLU A 241 2.48 -5.70 3.92
CA GLU A 241 1.61 -4.53 4.14
C GLU A 241 1.39 -3.70 2.87
N GLN A 242 0.19 -3.12 2.74
CA GLN A 242 -0.16 -2.14 1.71
C GLN A 242 0.66 -0.83 1.84
N GLN A 243 1.27 -0.62 3.00
CA GLN A 243 1.93 0.60 3.43
C GLN A 243 3.32 0.30 4.01
N GLY A 244 4.04 1.34 4.43
CA GLY A 244 5.40 1.20 4.96
C GLY A 244 6.48 1.25 3.87
N GLN A 245 7.73 1.35 4.35
CA GLN A 245 8.95 1.55 3.58
C GLN A 245 10.20 0.92 4.25
N ASP A 246 10.04 0.04 5.24
CA ASP A 246 11.19 -0.56 5.95
C ASP A 246 11.77 -1.77 5.17
N PRO A 247 13.01 -1.68 4.63
CA PRO A 247 13.65 -2.80 3.94
C PRO A 247 14.16 -3.91 4.87
N ALA A 248 14.04 -3.81 6.21
CA ALA A 248 14.57 -4.82 7.13
C ALA A 248 14.04 -6.26 6.91
N PRO A 249 12.73 -6.52 6.67
CA PRO A 249 12.24 -7.88 6.39
C PRO A 249 12.79 -8.47 5.09
N LEU A 250 12.97 -7.63 4.06
CA LEU A 250 13.60 -8.00 2.80
C LEU A 250 15.10 -8.29 2.97
N ARG A 251 15.82 -7.39 3.67
CA ARG A 251 17.25 -7.52 3.98
C ARG A 251 17.57 -8.77 4.83
N ALA A 252 16.65 -9.17 5.71
CA ALA A 252 16.78 -10.38 6.52
C ALA A 252 16.71 -11.69 5.70
N LEU A 253 16.13 -11.65 4.49
CA LEU A 253 16.05 -12.79 3.57
C LEU A 253 17.09 -12.73 2.44
N ASP A 254 17.39 -11.55 1.90
CA ASP A 254 18.56 -11.31 1.06
C ASP A 254 19.15 -9.90 1.34
N PRO A 255 20.36 -9.80 1.93
CA PRO A 255 20.96 -8.50 2.24
C PRO A 255 21.26 -7.63 1.02
N ALA A 256 21.61 -8.21 -0.13
CA ALA A 256 21.97 -7.44 -1.33
C ALA A 256 20.72 -6.82 -1.98
N VAL A 257 19.62 -7.57 -2.04
CA VAL A 257 18.32 -7.04 -2.48
C VAL A 257 17.77 -6.02 -1.47
N GLY A 258 18.01 -6.22 -0.17
CA GLY A 258 17.70 -5.23 0.88
C GLY A 258 18.42 -3.89 0.72
N GLU A 259 19.72 -3.90 0.38
CA GLU A 259 20.47 -2.67 0.09
C GLU A 259 20.07 -2.01 -1.24
N LEU A 260 19.74 -2.79 -2.26
CA LEU A 260 19.15 -2.26 -3.50
C LEU A 260 17.83 -1.53 -3.22
N ALA A 261 16.96 -2.11 -2.39
CA ALA A 261 15.70 -1.49 -1.99
C ALA A 261 15.88 -0.21 -1.16
N ALA A 262 16.81 -0.23 -0.19
CA ALA A 262 17.13 0.96 0.61
C ALA A 262 17.63 2.13 -0.25
N ARG A 263 18.40 1.86 -1.31
CA ARG A 263 18.82 2.89 -2.30
C ARG A 263 17.71 3.29 -3.27
N GLY A 264 16.87 2.34 -3.69
CA GLY A 264 15.72 2.60 -4.57
C GLY A 264 14.67 3.53 -3.94
N LEU A 265 14.50 3.47 -2.62
CA LEU A 265 13.64 4.37 -1.85
C LEU A 265 14.24 5.77 -1.60
N SER A 266 15.40 6.11 -2.20
CA SER A 266 16.01 7.43 -1.99
C SER A 266 15.13 8.58 -2.51
N ALA A 267 15.04 9.64 -1.71
CA ALA A 267 14.43 10.92 -2.11
C ALA A 267 15.17 11.61 -3.27
N ASP A 268 16.40 11.17 -3.56
CA ASP A 268 17.23 11.63 -4.66
C ASP A 268 17.16 10.64 -5.85
N PRO A 269 16.57 11.02 -6.99
CA PRO A 269 16.42 10.15 -8.15
C PRO A 269 17.75 9.62 -8.70
N ALA A 270 18.86 10.36 -8.54
CA ALA A 270 20.16 9.98 -9.07
C ALA A 270 20.88 8.90 -8.23
N ARG A 271 20.39 8.62 -7.01
CA ARG A 271 20.92 7.55 -6.13
C ARG A 271 20.15 6.24 -6.19
N ARG A 272 19.08 6.17 -6.99
CA ARG A 272 18.28 4.95 -7.18
C ARG A 272 18.94 4.02 -8.20
N PRO A 273 19.14 2.72 -7.89
CA PRO A 273 19.59 1.74 -8.88
C PRO A 273 18.61 1.61 -10.05
N ALA A 274 19.13 1.44 -11.26
CA ALA A 274 18.34 1.10 -12.44
C ALA A 274 17.83 -0.34 -12.33
N LEU A 275 16.78 -0.71 -13.06
CA LEU A 275 16.14 -2.03 -12.95
C LEU A 275 17.13 -3.17 -13.28
N GLY A 276 17.99 -2.99 -14.29
CA GLY A 276 19.11 -3.87 -14.59
C GLY A 276 20.07 -4.17 -13.42
N ASP A 277 20.31 -3.21 -12.52
CA ASP A 277 21.22 -3.38 -11.37
C ASP A 277 20.72 -4.41 -10.35
N TRP A 278 19.42 -4.76 -10.40
CA TRP A 278 18.81 -5.72 -9.49
C TRP A 278 18.87 -7.17 -9.98
N LEU A 279 18.96 -7.40 -11.30
CA LEU A 279 18.71 -8.71 -11.92
C LEU A 279 19.59 -9.81 -11.33
N ASP A 280 20.87 -9.51 -11.18
CA ASP A 280 21.89 -10.38 -10.62
C ASP A 280 21.60 -10.79 -9.17
N ALA A 281 21.14 -9.85 -8.34
CA ALA A 281 20.80 -10.10 -6.94
C ALA A 281 19.48 -10.86 -6.82
N LEU A 282 18.45 -10.45 -7.57
CA LEU A 282 17.14 -11.09 -7.59
C LEU A 282 17.21 -12.52 -8.14
N SER A 283 18.08 -12.80 -9.11
CA SER A 283 18.30 -14.17 -9.62
C SER A 283 18.93 -15.08 -8.55
N ARG A 284 19.98 -14.63 -7.86
CA ARG A 284 20.58 -15.38 -6.74
C ARG A 284 19.60 -15.56 -5.57
N ALA A 285 18.77 -14.57 -5.28
CA ALA A 285 17.73 -14.67 -4.26
C ALA A 285 16.62 -15.66 -4.67
N ALA A 286 16.15 -15.62 -5.91
CA ALA A 286 15.14 -16.55 -6.44
C ALA A 286 15.63 -18.02 -6.54
N GLU A 287 16.94 -18.25 -6.59
CA GLU A 287 17.54 -19.60 -6.54
C GLU A 287 17.77 -20.08 -5.10
N SER A 288 18.24 -19.21 -4.22
CA SER A 288 18.67 -19.58 -2.86
C SER A 288 17.55 -19.53 -1.81
N ALA A 289 16.63 -18.55 -1.89
CA ALA A 289 15.64 -18.27 -0.84
C ALA A 289 14.72 -19.47 -0.49
N PRO A 290 14.23 -19.58 0.76
CA PRO A 290 13.48 -20.74 1.20
C PRO A 290 12.13 -20.87 0.47
N LYS A 291 11.66 -22.12 0.31
CA LYS A 291 10.35 -22.47 -0.28
C LYS A 291 9.17 -22.29 0.69
N THR A 292 9.45 -21.84 1.91
CA THR A 292 8.49 -21.59 3.00
C THR A 292 8.98 -20.37 3.77
N TRP A 293 8.07 -19.60 4.38
CA TRP A 293 8.46 -18.52 5.28
C TRP A 293 9.20 -19.06 6.51
N PRO A 294 10.27 -18.39 6.97
CA PRO A 294 10.89 -18.74 8.25
C PRO A 294 9.85 -18.59 9.37
N ARG A 295 9.64 -19.64 10.16
CA ARG A 295 8.81 -19.53 11.36
C ARG A 295 9.48 -18.54 12.32
N PRO A 296 8.74 -17.58 12.92
CA PRO A 296 9.26 -16.77 14.02
C PRO A 296 9.88 -17.68 15.08
N ALA A 297 11.13 -17.40 15.46
CA ALA A 297 11.76 -18.12 16.55
C ALA A 297 10.93 -17.90 17.82
N PRO A 298 10.66 -18.95 18.62
CA PRO A 298 10.04 -18.74 19.92
C PRO A 298 10.94 -17.79 20.73
N PRO A 299 10.37 -16.87 21.53
CA PRO A 299 11.18 -15.98 22.36
C PRO A 299 12.09 -16.84 23.24
N SER A 300 13.40 -16.63 23.12
CA SER A 300 14.36 -17.36 23.97
C SER A 300 14.00 -17.06 25.43
N PRO A 301 13.89 -18.08 26.31
CA PRO A 301 13.55 -17.85 27.70
C PRO A 301 14.63 -16.94 28.30
N ALA A 302 14.22 -15.71 28.61
CA ALA A 302 15.12 -14.68 29.10
C ALA A 302 15.88 -15.24 30.31
N HIS A 303 17.21 -15.23 30.24
CA HIS A 303 18.03 -15.69 31.35
C HIS A 303 17.69 -14.83 32.57
N ALA A 304 17.00 -15.43 33.54
CA ALA A 304 16.69 -14.78 34.80
C ALA A 304 18.00 -14.25 35.40
N PRO A 305 18.07 -12.98 35.82
CA PRO A 305 19.29 -12.40 36.35
C PRO A 305 19.72 -13.23 37.57
N THR A 306 20.77 -14.03 37.39
CA THR A 306 21.29 -14.88 38.44
C THR A 306 22.06 -13.99 39.40
N THR A 307 21.34 -13.49 40.41
CA THR A 307 21.89 -12.63 41.46
C THR A 307 22.92 -13.43 42.26
N VAL A 308 24.18 -13.35 41.83
CA VAL A 308 25.32 -13.94 42.54
C VAL A 308 25.53 -13.13 43.83
N MET A 309 24.87 -13.56 44.90
CA MET A 309 25.09 -13.03 46.24
C MET A 309 26.53 -13.36 46.67
N ALA A 310 27.39 -12.34 46.72
CA ALA A 310 28.71 -12.48 47.33
C ALA A 310 28.55 -12.78 48.84
N PRO A 311 29.25 -13.80 49.38
CA PRO A 311 29.15 -14.14 50.80
C PRO A 311 29.82 -13.07 51.67
N VAL A 312 29.09 -12.55 52.66
CA VAL A 312 29.61 -11.59 53.64
C VAL A 312 30.48 -12.31 54.67
N GLY A 313 31.78 -12.06 54.64
CA GLY A 313 32.74 -12.53 55.65
C GLY A 313 33.15 -11.42 56.63
N SER A 314 33.29 -11.74 57.92
CA SER A 314 33.66 -10.81 59.01
C SER A 314 34.25 -11.62 60.21
N PRO A 315 34.98 -11.04 61.19
CA PRO A 315 36.41 -10.81 61.00
C PRO A 315 37.31 -11.25 62.18
N ARG A 316 38.55 -11.71 61.89
CA ARG A 316 39.72 -11.88 62.79
C ARG A 316 40.90 -12.44 61.97
N GLY A 317 42.19 -12.14 62.25
CA GLY A 317 42.75 -11.12 63.13
C GLY A 317 44.27 -11.28 63.37
N ALA A 318 45.01 -10.17 63.21
CA ALA A 318 46.38 -9.87 63.71
C ALA A 318 47.62 -10.66 63.21
N ALA A 319 48.74 -9.91 63.16
CA ALA A 319 50.17 -10.24 62.98
C ALA A 319 50.74 -10.21 61.54
N SER A 320 51.93 -9.65 61.26
CA SER A 320 52.79 -8.68 61.99
C SER A 320 53.86 -8.10 61.03
N GLY A 321 54.16 -6.80 61.06
CA GLY A 321 55.25 -6.20 60.27
C GLY A 321 55.16 -4.66 60.17
N ALA A 322 56.30 -3.96 60.25
CA ALA A 322 56.38 -2.50 60.39
C ALA A 322 57.13 -1.80 59.22
N PRO A 323 57.00 -0.46 59.04
CA PRO A 323 57.46 0.31 57.87
C PRO A 323 58.82 1.03 58.18
N PRO A 324 59.28 2.14 57.53
CA PRO A 324 58.78 2.89 56.35
C PRO A 324 59.87 3.29 55.30
N GLY A 325 59.48 4.07 54.27
CA GLY A 325 60.42 4.77 53.36
C GLY A 325 59.73 5.75 52.39
N ALA A 326 60.28 6.96 52.21
CA ALA A 326 59.71 8.07 51.42
C ALA A 326 60.85 8.94 50.80
N PRO A 327 60.58 9.94 49.91
CA PRO A 327 61.47 10.33 48.79
C PRO A 327 62.52 11.42 49.11
N PRO A 328 63.36 11.87 48.14
CA PRO A 328 63.06 13.14 47.44
C PRO A 328 63.67 13.39 46.00
N THR A 329 62.99 14.25 45.21
CA THR A 329 63.45 15.33 44.25
C THR A 329 64.62 15.21 43.24
N GLY A 330 64.44 15.78 42.02
CA GLY A 330 65.52 16.29 41.12
C GLY A 330 65.05 17.00 39.82
N VAL A 331 65.56 18.22 39.50
CA VAL A 331 65.06 19.24 38.50
C VAL A 331 66.18 20.32 38.23
N PRO A 332 66.29 21.18 37.15
CA PRO A 332 65.69 21.31 35.79
C PRO A 332 66.66 21.59 34.57
N GLY A 333 66.16 21.44 33.31
CA GLY A 333 66.43 22.32 32.12
C GLY A 333 67.82 22.31 31.42
N PRO A 334 68.09 23.17 30.40
CA PRO A 334 67.21 24.05 29.60
C PRO A 334 67.43 23.99 28.04
N GLY A 335 66.66 24.75 27.21
CA GLY A 335 67.04 25.05 25.80
C GLY A 335 65.93 25.50 24.80
N ARG A 336 66.23 26.45 23.90
CA ARG A 336 65.38 27.06 22.81
C ARG A 336 66.36 27.61 21.69
N PRO A 337 66.00 28.26 20.55
CA PRO A 337 64.69 28.62 19.96
C PRO A 337 64.56 28.47 18.41
N VAL A 338 63.49 29.06 17.85
CA VAL A 338 63.17 29.28 16.41
C VAL A 338 63.96 30.47 15.81
N PRO A 339 63.90 30.69 14.48
CA PRO A 339 63.48 32.02 14.01
C PRO A 339 62.47 32.01 12.85
N ALA A 340 61.87 33.18 12.57
CA ALA A 340 61.00 33.45 11.41
C ALA A 340 61.58 34.61 10.56
N GLY A 341 61.05 34.80 9.35
CA GLY A 341 61.49 35.88 8.43
C GLY A 341 60.37 36.38 7.52
N VAL A 342 60.42 37.67 7.17
CA VAL A 342 59.44 38.41 6.35
C VAL A 342 60.22 39.41 5.46
N HIS A 343 59.77 39.64 4.22
CA HIS A 343 59.63 40.98 3.56
C HIS A 343 59.46 40.92 2.03
N THR A 344 58.30 41.39 1.54
CA THR A 344 58.03 42.21 0.31
C THR A 344 58.69 41.90 -1.06
N GLY A 345 57.88 41.77 -2.14
CA GLY A 345 58.40 41.90 -3.53
C GLY A 345 57.49 41.63 -4.74
N HIS A 346 56.52 42.50 -5.05
CA HIS A 346 55.82 42.66 -6.37
C HIS A 346 55.01 41.48 -6.99
N ALA A 347 54.25 41.78 -8.05
CA ALA A 347 53.25 40.92 -8.72
C ALA A 347 53.47 40.85 -10.26
N PRO A 348 52.69 40.06 -11.03
CA PRO A 348 51.48 40.67 -11.64
C PRO A 348 50.23 39.76 -11.82
N THR A 349 49.07 40.42 -11.66
CA THR A 349 47.72 40.20 -12.23
C THR A 349 47.30 38.90 -12.97
N ALA A 350 46.17 38.33 -12.50
CA ALA A 350 45.02 37.96 -13.33
C ALA A 350 43.71 38.14 -12.50
N GLY A 351 42.55 38.35 -13.14
CA GLY A 351 41.26 38.58 -12.46
C GLY A 351 40.49 37.29 -12.10
N GLY A 352 39.34 37.34 -11.43
CA GLY A 352 38.63 38.50 -10.86
C GLY A 352 37.11 38.26 -10.77
N ALA A 353 36.54 38.25 -9.56
CA ALA A 353 35.10 38.12 -9.32
C ALA A 353 34.68 38.85 -8.02
N PRO A 354 33.55 39.59 -7.99
CA PRO A 354 33.14 40.38 -6.83
C PRO A 354 32.33 39.55 -5.79
N PRO A 355 32.43 39.84 -4.49
CA PRO A 355 31.59 39.22 -3.46
C PRO A 355 30.17 39.81 -3.48
N TYR A 356 29.16 38.93 -3.40
CA TYR A 356 27.75 39.34 -3.30
C TYR A 356 27.40 39.83 -1.89
N VAL A 357 26.90 41.06 -1.78
CA VAL A 357 26.43 41.65 -0.51
C VAL A 357 24.93 41.39 -0.36
N PRO A 358 24.44 40.77 0.74
CA PRO A 358 23.02 40.50 0.91
C PRO A 358 22.21 41.79 1.16
N VAL A 359 21.47 42.24 0.14
CA VAL A 359 20.49 43.33 0.30
C VAL A 359 19.28 42.79 1.06
N GLN A 360 19.10 43.23 2.31
CA GLN A 360 17.88 42.99 3.06
C GLN A 360 16.69 43.70 2.38
N ARG A 361 15.62 42.95 2.11
CA ARG A 361 14.30 43.48 1.74
C ARG A 361 13.22 42.81 2.62
N PRO A 362 12.10 43.50 2.89
CA PRO A 362 11.21 43.14 3.99
C PRO A 362 10.49 41.80 3.80
N ALA A 363 10.19 41.15 4.93
CA ALA A 363 9.53 39.85 4.95
C ALA A 363 8.08 39.93 4.47
N THR A 364 7.78 39.35 3.31
CA THR A 364 6.42 38.96 2.94
C THR A 364 6.11 37.59 3.54
N THR A 365 5.13 37.52 4.44
CA THR A 365 4.71 36.28 5.12
C THR A 365 3.98 35.31 4.18
N ARG A 366 4.75 34.54 3.39
CA ARG A 366 4.20 33.45 2.59
C ARG A 366 3.71 32.33 3.51
N LYS A 367 2.38 32.20 3.64
CA LYS A 367 1.73 31.07 4.34
C LYS A 367 2.24 29.74 3.77
N GLY A 368 2.82 28.89 4.61
CA GLY A 368 3.21 27.55 4.23
C GLY A 368 1.99 26.67 3.98
N SER A 369 1.90 26.05 2.81
CA SER A 369 0.81 25.16 2.43
C SER A 369 1.02 23.74 2.97
N GLY A 370 0.86 23.56 4.27
CA GLY A 370 0.77 22.24 4.90
C GLY A 370 -0.55 21.54 4.52
N ARG A 371 -0.58 20.91 3.34
CA ARG A 371 -1.74 20.18 2.79
C ARG A 371 -1.23 19.03 1.92
N LEU A 372 -1.52 17.78 2.31
CA LEU A 372 -1.65 16.57 1.44
C LEU A 372 -1.74 15.23 2.20
N ALA A 373 -1.41 15.19 3.49
CA ALA A 373 -1.33 13.94 4.27
C ALA A 373 -2.60 13.06 4.19
N GLY A 374 -3.77 13.67 4.36
CA GLY A 374 -5.02 12.95 4.57
C GLY A 374 -5.52 12.05 3.43
N CYS A 375 -5.06 12.23 2.19
CA CYS A 375 -5.54 11.42 1.06
C CYS A 375 -5.12 9.93 1.13
N ALA A 376 -4.25 9.54 2.06
CA ALA A 376 -3.68 8.20 2.13
C ALA A 376 -4.63 7.12 2.68
N VAL A 377 -5.51 7.46 3.64
CA VAL A 377 -6.16 6.45 4.49
C VAL A 377 -7.57 6.08 4.03
N VAL A 378 -8.26 6.99 3.35
CA VAL A 378 -9.60 6.75 2.79
C VAL A 378 -9.64 5.52 1.87
N LEU A 379 -8.59 5.32 1.07
CA LEU A 379 -8.50 4.18 0.15
C LEU A 379 -8.22 2.83 0.83
N ALA A 380 -7.80 2.81 2.10
CA ALA A 380 -7.60 1.56 2.83
C ALA A 380 -8.94 0.86 3.12
N LEU A 381 -9.97 1.64 3.52
CA LEU A 381 -11.33 1.14 3.73
C LEU A 381 -11.99 0.62 2.43
N VAL A 382 -11.67 1.23 1.29
CA VAL A 382 -12.23 0.85 -0.03
C VAL A 382 -11.84 -0.58 -0.44
N VAL A 383 -10.69 -1.10 0.00
CA VAL A 383 -10.19 -2.42 -0.43
C VAL A 383 -10.91 -3.58 0.26
N ALA A 384 -11.29 -3.44 1.54
CA ALA A 384 -11.92 -4.52 2.32
C ALA A 384 -13.37 -4.82 1.89
N LEU A 385 -14.07 -3.86 1.30
CA LEU A 385 -15.54 -3.87 1.16
C LEU A 385 -16.05 -4.36 -0.23
N LEU A 386 -15.17 -4.54 -1.22
CA LEU A 386 -15.52 -4.91 -2.60
C LEU A 386 -15.80 -6.41 -2.84
N VAL A 387 -16.17 -7.13 -1.78
CA VAL A 387 -16.38 -8.59 -1.79
C VAL A 387 -17.86 -8.98 -1.90
N TRP A 388 -18.78 -8.22 -1.29
CA TRP A 388 -20.15 -8.70 -1.04
C TRP A 388 -21.24 -7.95 -1.80
N ARG A 389 -21.73 -8.53 -2.90
CA ARG A 389 -23.11 -8.34 -3.39
C ARG A 389 -23.56 -9.61 -4.11
N GLY A 390 -24.52 -10.34 -3.52
CA GLY A 390 -25.01 -11.60 -4.06
C GLY A 390 -26.21 -12.16 -3.31
N LEU A 391 -27.41 -11.87 -3.83
CA LEU A 391 -28.72 -12.38 -3.41
C LEU A 391 -29.17 -12.02 -1.98
N GLY A 392 -30.48 -12.09 -1.75
CA GLY A 392 -31.12 -11.87 -0.46
C GLY A 392 -32.26 -12.86 -0.24
N GLY A 393 -32.85 -12.83 0.96
CA GLY A 393 -34.00 -13.66 1.34
C GLY A 393 -34.91 -12.89 2.30
N SER A 394 -36.21 -13.21 2.27
CA SER A 394 -37.22 -12.58 3.14
C SER A 394 -37.68 -13.55 4.23
N GLY A 395 -37.98 -13.01 5.41
CA GLY A 395 -38.43 -13.72 6.62
C GLY A 395 -38.31 -12.77 7.81
N SER A 396 -39.35 -12.02 8.17
CA SER A 396 -40.60 -12.45 8.83
C SER A 396 -40.43 -12.57 10.34
N ASP A 397 -41.23 -11.81 11.08
CA ASP A 397 -41.16 -11.67 12.53
C ASP A 397 -41.50 -12.95 13.31
N GLY A 398 -40.95 -13.05 14.53
CA GLY A 398 -41.19 -14.16 15.45
C GLY A 398 -40.84 -13.79 16.90
N GLY A 399 -41.68 -12.99 17.55
CA GLY A 399 -41.50 -12.62 18.96
C GLY A 399 -41.88 -13.73 19.95
N GLY A 400 -41.24 -13.75 21.13
CA GLY A 400 -41.54 -14.64 22.25
C GLY A 400 -41.01 -14.09 23.57
N SER A 401 -41.84 -14.07 24.60
CA SER A 401 -41.58 -13.30 25.83
C SER A 401 -40.99 -14.09 27.00
N ALA A 402 -40.15 -13.38 27.76
CA ALA A 402 -39.87 -13.44 29.21
C ALA A 402 -40.40 -14.58 30.10
N VAL A 403 -39.53 -15.01 31.03
CA VAL A 403 -39.89 -15.55 32.36
C VAL A 403 -38.92 -14.95 33.40
N GLU A 404 -39.43 -14.52 34.57
CA GLU A 404 -38.63 -14.00 35.71
C GLU A 404 -38.45 -15.09 36.82
N PRO A 405 -38.26 -14.75 38.12
CA PRO A 405 -36.94 -14.46 38.71
C PRO A 405 -36.55 -15.42 39.84
N GLY A 406 -35.29 -15.37 40.28
CA GLY A 406 -34.80 -16.07 41.48
C GLY A 406 -33.79 -15.23 42.27
N GLY A 407 -34.21 -14.68 43.41
CA GLY A 407 -33.37 -13.86 44.27
C GLY A 407 -32.61 -14.64 45.35
N GLY A 408 -31.45 -14.12 45.77
CA GLY A 408 -30.67 -14.68 46.87
C GLY A 408 -29.59 -13.72 47.38
N THR A 409 -29.85 -13.04 48.50
CA THR A 409 -28.86 -12.18 49.18
C THR A 409 -27.82 -13.00 49.92
N GLY A 410 -26.53 -12.79 49.61
CA GLY A 410 -25.42 -13.51 50.25
C GLY A 410 -24.13 -12.69 50.30
N THR A 411 -24.00 -11.82 51.30
CA THR A 411 -22.82 -10.96 51.48
C THR A 411 -21.62 -11.75 52.00
N GLY A 412 -20.83 -12.33 51.09
CA GLY A 412 -19.62 -13.08 51.42
C GLY A 412 -18.50 -12.82 50.41
N ALA A 413 -17.48 -12.06 50.82
CA ALA A 413 -16.34 -11.69 49.98
C ALA A 413 -15.33 -12.85 49.81
N SER A 414 -15.78 -13.95 49.22
CA SER A 414 -14.93 -15.07 48.82
C SER A 414 -14.07 -14.65 47.62
N THR A 415 -12.75 -14.63 47.79
CA THR A 415 -11.83 -14.43 46.67
C THR A 415 -12.02 -15.57 45.67
N PRO A 416 -12.41 -15.31 44.40
CA PRO A 416 -12.75 -16.40 43.48
C PRO A 416 -11.55 -17.29 43.20
N THR A 417 -11.81 -18.59 43.01
CA THR A 417 -10.82 -19.59 42.58
C THR A 417 -10.25 -19.21 41.20
N ALA A 418 -9.04 -19.66 40.88
CA ALA A 418 -8.41 -19.40 39.58
C ALA A 418 -9.32 -19.82 38.40
N SER A 419 -9.94 -21.00 38.48
CA SER A 419 -10.91 -21.50 37.49
C SER A 419 -12.09 -20.54 37.29
N ALA A 420 -12.71 -20.07 38.37
CA ALA A 420 -13.85 -19.14 38.31
C ALA A 420 -13.48 -17.74 37.79
N ARG A 421 -12.19 -17.36 37.80
CA ARG A 421 -11.72 -16.19 37.04
C ARG A 421 -11.58 -16.50 35.55
N GLN A 422 -11.01 -17.64 35.19
CA GLN A 422 -10.85 -18.05 33.79
C GLN A 422 -12.20 -18.28 33.09
N GLU A 423 -13.18 -18.89 33.76
CA GLU A 423 -14.54 -19.07 33.26
C GLU A 423 -15.17 -17.71 32.94
N GLY A 424 -15.20 -16.76 33.89
CA GLY A 424 -15.75 -15.42 33.61
C GLY A 424 -14.92 -14.57 32.64
N ALA A 425 -13.61 -14.81 32.49
CA ALA A 425 -12.81 -14.14 31.46
C ALA A 425 -13.14 -14.67 30.05
N ARG A 426 -13.41 -15.99 29.94
CA ARG A 426 -13.94 -16.62 28.73
C ARG A 426 -15.34 -16.10 28.41
N ASP A 427 -16.24 -15.99 29.39
CA ASP A 427 -17.61 -15.47 29.17
C ASP A 427 -17.59 -14.05 28.57
N GLN A 428 -16.74 -13.16 29.12
CA GLN A 428 -16.56 -11.80 28.60
C GLN A 428 -15.94 -11.79 27.18
N ALA A 429 -14.99 -12.70 26.90
CA ALA A 429 -14.42 -12.85 25.56
C ALA A 429 -15.43 -13.39 24.54
N GLU A 430 -16.27 -14.38 24.90
CA GLU A 430 -17.34 -14.89 24.04
C GLU A 430 -18.42 -13.83 23.77
N GLY A 431 -18.75 -13.00 24.77
CA GLY A 431 -19.62 -11.83 24.59
C GLY A 431 -19.05 -10.80 23.60
N LEU A 432 -17.74 -10.56 23.63
CA LEU A 432 -17.05 -9.67 22.71
C LEU A 432 -16.92 -10.26 21.29
N ASP A 433 -16.54 -11.54 21.16
CA ASP A 433 -16.48 -12.25 19.88
C ASP A 433 -17.83 -12.25 19.15
N LYS A 434 -18.93 -12.40 19.91
CA LYS A 434 -20.28 -12.25 19.36
C LYS A 434 -20.54 -10.85 18.80
N LEU A 435 -20.24 -9.78 19.56
CA LEU A 435 -20.44 -8.41 19.08
C LEU A 435 -19.59 -8.10 17.83
N LEU A 436 -18.37 -8.63 17.77
CA LEU A 436 -17.48 -8.54 16.62
C LEU A 436 -18.01 -9.33 15.40
N THR A 437 -18.61 -10.49 15.64
CA THR A 437 -19.22 -11.34 14.59
C THR A 437 -20.50 -10.71 14.05
N ASP A 438 -21.39 -10.21 14.90
CA ASP A 438 -22.64 -9.54 14.53
C ASP A 438 -22.36 -8.27 13.68
N ASN A 439 -21.24 -7.57 13.94
CA ASN A 439 -20.77 -6.43 13.14
C ASN A 439 -20.41 -6.80 11.67
N THR A 440 -20.10 -8.06 11.35
CA THR A 440 -19.67 -8.44 10.00
C THR A 440 -20.77 -8.31 8.94
N GLY A 441 -22.04 -8.42 9.32
CA GLY A 441 -23.18 -8.47 8.40
C GLY A 441 -23.63 -7.13 7.81
N HIS A 442 -23.22 -5.99 8.38
CA HIS A 442 -23.84 -4.67 8.13
C HIS A 442 -22.99 -3.70 7.29
N ARG A 443 -21.99 -4.19 6.55
CA ARG A 443 -21.05 -3.35 5.79
C ARG A 443 -21.66 -2.86 4.46
N SER A 444 -22.42 -1.77 4.52
CA SER A 444 -23.01 -1.08 3.37
C SER A 444 -22.14 0.05 2.83
N GLY A 445 -22.30 0.36 1.54
CA GLY A 445 -22.22 1.72 0.99
C GLY A 445 -20.88 2.48 0.95
N VAL A 446 -20.24 2.74 2.10
CA VAL A 446 -19.25 3.82 2.34
C VAL A 446 -18.16 3.92 1.26
N ALA A 447 -17.55 2.80 0.87
CA ALA A 447 -16.52 2.77 -0.17
C ALA A 447 -17.02 3.27 -1.55
N GLY A 448 -18.29 3.07 -1.85
CA GLY A 448 -18.98 3.60 -3.01
C GLY A 448 -19.37 5.08 -2.83
N ALA A 449 -19.82 5.48 -1.64
CA ALA A 449 -20.12 6.87 -1.31
C ALA A 449 -18.89 7.79 -1.46
N VAL A 450 -17.69 7.33 -1.05
CA VAL A 450 -16.42 8.05 -1.32
C VAL A 450 -16.14 8.19 -2.82
N GLN A 451 -16.46 7.18 -3.62
CA GLN A 451 -16.32 7.26 -5.08
C GLN A 451 -17.34 8.24 -5.69
N SER A 452 -18.59 8.23 -5.22
CA SER A 452 -19.63 9.21 -5.59
C SER A 452 -19.19 10.64 -5.27
N LEU A 453 -18.67 10.87 -4.07
CA LEU A 453 -18.15 12.16 -3.60
C LEU A 453 -17.01 12.68 -4.48
N LEU A 454 -15.96 11.87 -4.69
CA LEU A 454 -14.81 12.23 -5.53
C LEU A 454 -15.17 12.48 -7.01
N ARG A 455 -16.24 11.85 -7.50
CA ARG A 455 -16.75 11.98 -8.88
C ARG A 455 -17.81 13.06 -9.05
N CYS A 456 -18.29 13.68 -7.96
CA CYS A 456 -19.41 14.61 -7.96
C CYS A 456 -20.72 14.02 -8.53
N THR A 457 -21.03 12.76 -8.18
CA THR A 457 -22.22 12.03 -8.68
C THR A 457 -23.00 11.40 -7.52
N GLY A 458 -24.31 11.60 -7.44
CA GLY A 458 -25.15 10.96 -6.41
C GLY A 458 -24.78 11.40 -4.99
N LEU A 459 -24.64 12.71 -4.77
CA LEU A 459 -24.12 13.25 -3.50
C LEU A 459 -25.09 13.04 -2.32
N GLY A 460 -26.40 13.22 -2.49
CA GLY A 460 -27.38 12.90 -1.45
C GLY A 460 -27.47 11.41 -1.12
N ASP A 461 -27.27 10.52 -2.10
CA ASP A 461 -27.17 9.07 -1.86
C ASP A 461 -25.91 8.74 -1.04
N ALA A 462 -24.81 9.46 -1.32
CA ALA A 462 -23.56 9.32 -0.57
C ALA A 462 -23.70 9.84 0.86
N GLU A 463 -24.32 11.01 1.04
CA GLU A 463 -24.66 11.64 2.32
C GLU A 463 -25.47 10.69 3.22
N SER A 464 -26.57 10.12 2.71
CA SER A 464 -27.39 9.13 3.43
C SER A 464 -26.55 7.92 3.86
N VAL A 465 -25.76 7.36 2.95
CA VAL A 465 -24.87 6.22 3.23
C VAL A 465 -23.82 6.54 4.30
N PHE A 466 -23.27 7.75 4.33
CA PHE A 466 -22.34 8.19 5.36
C PHE A 466 -23.04 8.42 6.72
N GLY A 467 -24.26 8.97 6.72
CA GLY A 467 -25.09 9.12 7.91
C GLY A 467 -25.46 7.76 8.54
N GLU A 468 -26.01 6.85 7.74
CA GLU A 468 -26.34 5.47 8.13
C GLU A 468 -25.11 4.72 8.69
N ALA A 469 -23.95 4.90 8.07
CA ALA A 469 -22.70 4.30 8.56
C ALA A 469 -22.29 4.87 9.93
N ALA A 470 -22.35 6.19 10.11
CA ALA A 470 -22.07 6.83 11.40
C ALA A 470 -23.03 6.36 12.51
N GLU A 471 -24.33 6.28 12.24
CA GLU A 471 -25.32 5.75 13.21
C GLU A 471 -25.05 4.28 13.56
N ALA A 472 -24.68 3.45 12.58
CA ALA A 472 -24.27 2.07 12.83
C ALA A 472 -22.99 1.98 13.69
N ARG A 473 -22.04 2.92 13.55
CA ARG A 473 -20.86 3.01 14.42
C ARG A 473 -21.20 3.45 15.84
N ALA A 474 -22.09 4.43 16.01
CA ALA A 474 -22.57 4.85 17.33
C ALA A 474 -23.26 3.69 18.06
N GLY A 475 -24.18 2.97 17.40
CA GLY A 475 -24.86 1.82 17.99
C GLY A 475 -23.94 0.63 18.32
N LEU A 476 -22.79 0.49 17.64
CA LEU A 476 -21.75 -0.49 17.99
C LEU A 476 -21.00 -0.08 19.28
N VAL A 477 -20.72 1.22 19.44
CA VAL A 477 -20.13 1.78 20.66
C VAL A 477 -21.06 1.59 21.86
N GLU A 478 -22.36 1.84 21.71
CA GLU A 478 -23.35 1.60 22.78
C GLU A 478 -23.41 0.12 23.20
N ARG A 479 -23.38 -0.81 22.24
CA ARG A 479 -23.34 -2.25 22.54
C ARG A 479 -22.03 -2.68 23.21
N LEU A 480 -20.90 -2.03 22.89
CA LEU A 480 -19.63 -2.25 23.58
C LEU A 480 -19.62 -1.67 25.00
N ASP A 481 -20.22 -0.49 25.19
CA ASP A 481 -20.36 0.17 26.49
C ASP A 481 -21.34 -0.59 27.43
N ALA A 482 -22.13 -1.51 26.89
CA ALA A 482 -23.01 -2.43 27.62
C ALA A 482 -22.39 -3.81 27.93
N LEU A 483 -21.17 -4.13 27.43
CA LEU A 483 -20.46 -5.35 27.79
C LEU A 483 -19.60 -5.13 29.04
N ASP A 484 -19.69 -6.06 30.00
CA ASP A 484 -18.66 -6.21 31.03
C ASP A 484 -17.43 -6.89 30.42
N LEU A 485 -16.25 -6.28 30.60
CA LEU A 485 -14.99 -6.68 29.98
C LEU A 485 -13.80 -6.51 30.97
N ASP A 486 -14.06 -6.43 32.28
CA ASP A 486 -13.05 -6.11 33.31
C ASP A 486 -11.94 -7.16 33.49
N ARG A 487 -12.13 -8.38 32.97
CA ARG A 487 -11.17 -9.50 33.04
C ARG A 487 -10.36 -9.68 31.77
N LEU A 488 -10.68 -8.93 30.71
CA LEU A 488 -9.91 -8.92 29.47
C LEU A 488 -8.69 -7.97 29.57
N PRO A 489 -7.71 -8.05 28.65
CA PRO A 489 -6.53 -7.19 28.69
C PRO A 489 -6.86 -5.70 28.73
N THR A 490 -6.26 -4.99 29.70
CA THR A 490 -6.43 -3.55 29.88
C THR A 490 -6.02 -2.77 28.62
N GLY A 491 -6.93 -1.97 28.09
CA GLY A 491 -6.76 -1.25 26.81
C GLY A 491 -7.77 -1.72 25.76
N LEU A 492 -8.01 -3.03 25.66
CA LEU A 492 -8.77 -3.67 24.58
C LEU A 492 -10.13 -3.00 24.27
N ALA A 493 -10.98 -2.82 25.28
CA ALA A 493 -12.27 -2.14 25.10
C ALA A 493 -12.14 -0.64 24.76
N GLY A 494 -11.04 0.00 25.20
CA GLY A 494 -10.69 1.37 24.84
C GLY A 494 -10.28 1.50 23.37
N ASP A 495 -9.49 0.56 22.86
CA ASP A 495 -9.02 0.54 21.49
C ASP A 495 -10.17 0.30 20.51
N LEU A 496 -11.07 -0.65 20.80
CA LEU A 496 -12.26 -0.89 19.97
C LEU A 496 -13.22 0.32 19.96
N ARG A 497 -13.42 0.96 21.12
CA ARG A 497 -14.22 2.18 21.25
C ARG A 497 -13.61 3.33 20.45
N THR A 498 -12.29 3.51 20.50
CA THR A 498 -11.56 4.50 19.70
C THR A 498 -11.63 4.19 18.21
N ALA A 499 -11.52 2.92 17.82
CA ALA A 499 -11.63 2.45 16.44
C ALA A 499 -13.00 2.75 15.81
N TRP A 500 -14.09 2.51 16.55
CA TRP A 500 -15.45 2.77 16.06
C TRP A 500 -15.83 4.25 16.14
N ARG A 501 -15.53 4.97 17.23
CA ARG A 501 -15.77 6.43 17.29
C ARG A 501 -14.95 7.21 16.26
N SER A 502 -13.70 6.81 15.99
CA SER A 502 -12.91 7.45 14.92
C SER A 502 -13.34 7.02 13.51
N SER A 503 -14.08 5.91 13.36
CA SER A 503 -14.77 5.59 12.09
C SER A 503 -16.02 6.46 11.94
N GLU A 504 -16.80 6.62 13.01
CA GLU A 504 -17.98 7.49 13.09
C GLU A 504 -17.63 8.96 12.78
N ASP A 505 -16.58 9.51 13.39
CA ASP A 505 -16.04 10.84 13.09
C ASP A 505 -15.82 11.02 11.58
N ALA A 506 -15.23 10.02 10.93
CA ALA A 506 -14.92 10.06 9.50
C ALA A 506 -16.18 9.98 8.63
N ASP A 507 -17.09 9.08 8.95
CA ASP A 507 -18.36 8.93 8.24
C ASP A 507 -19.20 10.22 8.38
N ARG A 508 -19.30 10.80 9.59
CA ARG A 508 -19.96 12.10 9.83
C ARG A 508 -19.32 13.25 9.03
N ALA A 509 -18.00 13.29 8.92
CA ALA A 509 -17.30 14.32 8.16
C ALA A 509 -17.50 14.15 6.64
N TYR A 510 -17.56 12.92 6.11
CA TYR A 510 -17.93 12.72 4.71
C TYR A 510 -19.40 13.05 4.41
N ALA A 511 -20.32 12.85 5.35
CA ALA A 511 -21.72 13.26 5.19
C ALA A 511 -21.84 14.78 4.98
N ARG A 512 -21.26 15.59 5.89
CA ARG A 512 -21.23 17.06 5.75
C ARG A 512 -20.57 17.50 4.45
N LEU A 513 -19.49 16.84 4.04
CA LEU A 513 -18.82 17.13 2.78
C LEU A 513 -19.65 16.79 1.54
N ALA A 514 -20.55 15.79 1.62
CA ALA A 514 -21.49 15.47 0.54
C ALA A 514 -22.62 16.52 0.46
N GLU A 515 -23.13 16.96 1.61
CA GLU A 515 -24.12 18.04 1.75
C GLU A 515 -23.57 19.36 1.18
N ASP A 516 -22.43 19.84 1.67
CA ASP A 516 -21.76 21.08 1.21
C ASP A 516 -21.42 21.04 -0.30
N ALA A 517 -21.01 19.87 -0.81
CA ALA A 517 -20.66 19.71 -2.21
C ALA A 517 -21.88 19.77 -3.15
N SER A 518 -23.10 19.52 -2.66
CA SER A 518 -24.32 19.45 -3.48
C SER A 518 -24.55 20.67 -4.38
N GLY A 519 -24.13 21.87 -3.93
CA GLY A 519 -24.28 23.11 -4.68
C GLY A 519 -23.15 23.45 -5.68
N SER A 520 -21.93 22.93 -5.50
CA SER A 520 -20.77 23.31 -6.36
C SER A 520 -19.59 22.33 -6.35
N CYS A 521 -19.86 21.02 -6.35
CA CYS A 521 -18.82 19.98 -6.29
C CYS A 521 -17.78 20.09 -7.43
N SER A 522 -16.50 20.04 -7.05
CA SER A 522 -15.40 19.64 -7.91
C SER A 522 -14.45 18.75 -7.11
N SER A 523 -13.74 17.82 -7.75
CA SER A 523 -12.82 16.92 -7.05
C SER A 523 -11.70 17.66 -6.29
N ASP A 524 -11.28 18.84 -6.76
CA ASP A 524 -10.30 19.70 -6.06
C ASP A 524 -10.92 20.37 -4.83
N THR A 525 -12.16 20.86 -4.93
CA THR A 525 -12.93 21.39 -3.80
C THR A 525 -13.11 20.33 -2.71
N ILE A 526 -13.45 19.10 -3.11
CA ILE A 526 -13.60 17.95 -2.19
C ILE A 526 -12.30 17.71 -1.42
N VAL A 527 -11.18 17.44 -2.10
CA VAL A 527 -9.94 17.03 -1.41
C VAL A 527 -9.20 18.16 -0.69
N SER A 528 -9.57 19.42 -0.94
CA SER A 528 -9.00 20.60 -0.28
C SER A 528 -9.86 21.19 0.85
N SER A 529 -11.05 20.61 1.08
CA SER A 529 -12.00 21.01 2.13
C SER A 529 -11.47 20.81 3.56
N ALA A 530 -12.20 21.32 4.56
CA ALA A 530 -11.91 21.03 5.96
C ALA A 530 -12.28 19.58 6.30
N ASP A 531 -13.48 19.17 5.92
CA ASP A 531 -14.11 17.91 6.31
C ASP A 531 -13.46 16.69 5.65
N TRP A 532 -12.92 16.80 4.44
CA TRP A 532 -12.11 15.71 3.83
C TRP A 532 -10.86 15.41 4.68
N ARG A 533 -10.28 16.45 5.26
CA ARG A 533 -9.07 16.37 6.08
C ARG A 533 -9.39 15.94 7.50
N GLU A 534 -10.50 16.39 8.08
CA GLU A 534 -11.04 15.84 9.33
C GLU A 534 -11.35 14.35 9.19
N ALA A 535 -12.05 13.94 8.13
CA ALA A 535 -12.36 12.56 7.85
C ALA A 535 -11.10 11.71 7.65
N ALA A 536 -10.05 12.27 7.05
CA ALA A 536 -8.77 11.60 6.94
C ALA A 536 -8.04 11.43 8.28
N GLU A 537 -7.95 12.50 9.09
CA GLU A 537 -7.34 12.48 10.43
C GLU A 537 -8.12 11.54 11.38
N ALA A 538 -9.44 11.42 11.21
CA ALA A 538 -10.28 10.42 11.85
C ALA A 538 -10.00 8.99 11.36
N ASN A 539 -9.87 8.79 10.05
CA ASN A 539 -9.49 7.49 9.47
C ASN A 539 -8.08 7.02 9.91
N GLU A 540 -7.13 7.94 10.11
CA GLU A 540 -5.81 7.64 10.69
C GLU A 540 -5.95 7.10 12.12
N ARG A 541 -6.69 7.81 12.99
CA ARG A 541 -7.00 7.36 14.36
C ARG A 541 -7.71 6.01 14.38
N ALA A 542 -8.70 5.82 13.51
CA ALA A 542 -9.43 4.56 13.37
C ALA A 542 -8.52 3.40 12.96
N THR A 543 -7.61 3.63 12.00
CA THR A 543 -6.71 2.59 11.49
C THR A 543 -5.67 2.17 12.54
N ALA A 544 -5.13 3.13 13.31
CA ALA A 544 -4.26 2.82 14.45
C ALA A 544 -4.99 1.97 15.50
N ALA A 545 -6.10 2.47 16.02
CA ALA A 545 -6.86 1.78 17.06
C ALA A 545 -7.39 0.38 16.64
N LYS A 546 -7.70 0.18 15.35
CA LYS A 546 -8.03 -1.16 14.81
C LYS A 546 -6.83 -2.11 14.79
N LYS A 547 -5.62 -1.62 14.54
CA LYS A 547 -4.39 -2.43 14.64
C LYS A 547 -4.07 -2.77 16.10
N ASP A 548 -4.17 -1.79 17.00
CA ASP A 548 -3.89 -1.94 18.42
C ASP A 548 -4.88 -2.92 19.09
N PHE A 549 -6.18 -2.75 18.82
CA PHE A 549 -7.21 -3.70 19.24
C PHE A 549 -6.91 -5.13 18.76
N VAL A 550 -6.58 -5.33 17.48
CA VAL A 550 -6.32 -6.67 16.93
C VAL A 550 -5.07 -7.31 17.52
N ALA A 551 -4.06 -6.51 17.88
CA ALA A 551 -2.89 -7.00 18.60
C ALA A 551 -3.23 -7.48 20.03
N GLY A 552 -4.20 -6.84 20.70
CA GLY A 552 -4.72 -7.28 22.00
C GLY A 552 -5.74 -8.43 21.92
N TRP A 553 -6.58 -8.45 20.88
CA TRP A 553 -7.68 -9.41 20.70
C TRP A 553 -7.18 -10.79 20.27
N ASN A 554 -6.32 -10.88 19.26
CA ASN A 554 -5.95 -12.16 18.67
C ASN A 554 -5.26 -13.14 19.64
N PRO A 555 -4.47 -12.70 20.65
CA PRO A 555 -4.02 -13.58 21.74
C PRO A 555 -5.17 -14.16 22.58
N VAL A 556 -6.17 -13.34 22.95
CA VAL A 556 -7.36 -13.76 23.73
C VAL A 556 -8.23 -14.72 22.94
N ALA A 557 -8.50 -14.39 21.67
CA ALA A 557 -9.21 -15.29 20.76
C ALA A 557 -8.47 -16.62 20.57
N GLY A 558 -7.13 -16.59 20.50
CA GLY A 558 -6.29 -17.78 20.46
C GLY A 558 -6.31 -18.62 21.75
N GLU A 559 -6.47 -18.01 22.92
CA GLU A 559 -6.59 -18.70 24.21
C GLU A 559 -7.93 -19.44 24.35
N TYR A 560 -9.04 -18.82 23.94
CA TYR A 560 -10.39 -19.38 24.11
C TYR A 560 -10.97 -20.09 22.88
N GLY A 561 -10.28 -20.04 21.74
CA GLY A 561 -10.69 -20.70 20.49
C GLY A 561 -11.71 -19.91 19.67
N LEU A 562 -11.69 -18.58 19.79
CA LEU A 562 -12.62 -17.63 19.19
C LEU A 562 -12.08 -17.06 17.87
N THR A 563 -12.81 -16.12 17.26
CA THR A 563 -12.50 -15.60 15.91
C THR A 563 -11.36 -14.58 15.95
N THR A 564 -10.17 -15.00 15.52
CA THR A 564 -9.06 -14.07 15.26
C THR A 564 -9.38 -13.17 14.07
N LEU A 565 -9.15 -11.87 14.19
CA LEU A 565 -9.50 -10.86 13.19
C LEU A 565 -8.25 -10.26 12.51
N ALA A 566 -8.42 -9.69 11.33
CA ALA A 566 -7.56 -8.65 10.80
C ALA A 566 -8.14 -7.25 11.14
N TRP A 567 -7.29 -6.23 11.17
CA TRP A 567 -7.74 -4.85 11.49
C TRP A 567 -8.72 -4.28 10.45
N THR A 568 -8.78 -4.87 9.26
CA THR A 568 -9.76 -4.62 8.19
C THR A 568 -11.18 -5.04 8.56
N ASP A 569 -11.34 -5.92 9.54
CA ASP A 569 -12.58 -6.63 9.83
C ASP A 569 -13.43 -5.86 10.87
N LEU A 570 -12.99 -4.64 11.23
CA LEU A 570 -13.56 -3.76 12.27
C LEU A 570 -14.25 -2.51 11.73
#